data_AF-A0A2T8HIX7-F1
#
_entry.id   AF-A0A2T8HIX7-F1
#
_cell.length_a   1.000
_cell.length_b   1.000
_cell.length_c   1.000
_cell.angle_alpha   90.00
_cell.angle_beta   90.00
_cell.angle_gamma   90.00
#
_symmetry.space_group_name_H-M   'P 1'
#
loop_
_entity.id
_entity.type
_entity.pdbx_description
1 polymer ?
#
loop_
_entity_poly.entity_id
_entity_poly.type
_entity_poly.pdbx_seq_one_letter_code
_entity_poly.pdbx_strand_id
1 'polypeptide(L)'
;MKSRKIIWFVGALVLLLGYFIYDSYSQPNIKDLPGDFEEVAFVRNEQNKGGIVRVYAVTVGDQAKAQYEQCADLFPTNDYGSVTKIYFFDKGMPYPTELTLDEPHFDIQKYSALRIVKRYGSK
;
A
#
# COMPACT_ATOMS: atom_id res chain seq x y z
N MET A 1 2.77 -28.98 40.15
CA MET A 1 3.05 -27.52 39.96
C MET A 1 3.62 -27.18 38.58
N LYS A 2 4.58 -27.96 38.03
CA LYS A 2 5.22 -27.70 36.72
C LYS A 2 4.25 -27.71 35.53
N SER A 3 3.27 -28.63 35.52
CA SER A 3 2.22 -28.73 34.49
C SER A 3 1.24 -27.55 34.49
N ARG A 4 0.82 -27.05 35.66
CA ARG A 4 -0.04 -25.84 35.74
C ARG A 4 0.67 -24.61 35.16
N LYS A 5 1.97 -24.45 35.40
CA LYS A 5 2.76 -23.35 34.83
C LYS A 5 2.84 -23.44 33.30
N ILE A 6 2.99 -24.64 32.75
CA ILE A 6 3.00 -24.89 31.30
C ILE A 6 1.64 -24.53 30.69
N ILE A 7 0.52 -24.92 31.32
CA ILE A 7 -0.83 -24.60 30.84
C ILE A 7 -1.04 -23.07 30.80
N TRP A 8 -0.64 -22.34 31.83
CA TRP A 8 -0.72 -20.87 31.84
C TRP A 8 0.15 -20.24 30.77
N PHE A 9 1.36 -20.76 30.55
CA PHE A 9 2.27 -20.26 29.52
C PHE A 9 1.70 -20.47 28.11
N VAL A 10 1.17 -21.67 27.83
CA VAL A 10 0.52 -21.97 26.55
C VAL A 10 -0.73 -21.11 26.36
N GLY A 11 -1.53 -20.93 27.41
CA GLY A 11 -2.70 -20.02 27.36
C GLY A 11 -2.31 -18.59 27.03
N ALA A 12 -1.25 -18.06 27.64
CA ALA A 12 -0.74 -16.73 27.33
C ALA A 12 -0.23 -16.62 25.88
N LEU A 13 0.46 -17.65 25.37
CA LEU A 13 0.93 -17.67 23.99
C LEU A 13 -0.22 -17.69 22.97
N VAL A 14 -1.29 -18.43 23.26
CA VAL A 14 -2.50 -18.46 22.40
C VAL A 14 -3.19 -17.10 22.37
N LEU A 15 -3.31 -16.43 23.53
CA LEU A 15 -3.87 -15.07 23.58
C LEU A 15 -3.01 -14.07 22.81
N LEU A 16 -1.69 -14.16 22.92
CA LEU A 16 -0.74 -13.31 22.18
C LEU A 16 -0.84 -13.53 20.67
N LEU A 17 -0.96 -14.80 20.23
CA LEU A 17 -1.19 -15.14 18.82
C LEU A 17 -2.52 -14.57 18.32
N GLY A 18 -3.59 -14.70 19.11
CA GLY A 18 -4.89 -14.12 18.76
C GLY A 18 -4.83 -12.60 18.61
N TYR A 19 -4.08 -11.93 19.47
CA TYR A 19 -3.84 -10.49 19.37
C TYR A 19 -3.12 -10.11 18.07
N PHE A 20 -2.04 -10.81 17.68
CA PHE A 20 -1.32 -10.51 16.43
C PHE A 20 -2.18 -10.71 15.18
N ILE A 21 -3.04 -11.74 15.19
CA ILE A 21 -3.98 -11.95 14.09
C ILE A 21 -4.96 -10.76 14.01
N TYR A 22 -5.55 -10.37 15.14
CA TYR A 22 -6.46 -9.24 15.20
C TYR A 22 -5.79 -7.93 14.74
N ASP A 23 -4.58 -7.66 15.23
CA ASP A 23 -3.78 -6.48 14.86
C ASP A 23 -3.49 -6.45 13.35
N SER A 24 -3.10 -7.58 12.76
CA SER A 24 -2.84 -7.67 11.31
C SER A 24 -4.08 -7.40 10.46
N TYR A 25 -5.27 -7.82 10.89
CA TYR A 25 -6.53 -7.56 10.16
C TYR A 25 -7.09 -6.15 10.41
N SER A 26 -6.68 -5.48 11.47
CA SER A 26 -7.16 -4.14 11.84
C SER A 26 -6.33 -3.01 11.23
N GLN A 27 -5.33 -3.33 10.40
CA GLN A 27 -4.50 -2.32 9.74
C GLN A 27 -5.35 -1.52 8.74
N PRO A 28 -5.22 -0.17 8.72
CA PRO A 28 -5.96 0.66 7.78
C PRO A 28 -5.68 0.27 6.33
N ASN A 29 -6.72 0.16 5.50
CA ASN A 29 -6.61 -0.10 4.07
C ASN A 29 -7.05 1.12 3.26
N ILE A 30 -6.48 1.30 2.05
CA ILE A 30 -6.95 2.32 1.11
C ILE A 30 -8.43 2.18 0.76
N LYS A 31 -8.97 0.95 0.79
CA LYS A 31 -10.39 0.65 0.53
C LYS A 31 -11.32 1.18 1.62
N ASP A 32 -10.80 1.44 2.82
CA ASP A 32 -11.58 1.98 3.95
C ASP A 32 -11.67 3.51 3.90
N LEU A 33 -10.90 4.16 3.02
CA LEU A 33 -10.90 5.61 2.87
C LEU A 33 -12.03 6.11 1.95
N PRO A 34 -12.60 7.30 2.24
CA PRO A 34 -13.50 7.99 1.31
C PRO A 34 -12.83 8.21 -0.06
N GLY A 35 -13.51 7.77 -1.12
CA GLY A 35 -13.02 7.88 -2.51
C GLY A 35 -13.15 6.62 -3.35
N ASP A 36 -13.52 5.48 -2.76
CA ASP A 36 -13.58 4.16 -3.43
C ASP A 36 -12.25 3.83 -4.13
N PHE A 37 -11.17 3.85 -3.34
CA PHE A 37 -9.82 3.57 -3.84
C PHE A 37 -9.59 2.08 -4.06
N GLU A 38 -8.92 1.73 -5.15
CA GLU A 38 -8.52 0.35 -5.43
C GLU A 38 -7.15 0.29 -6.12
N GLU A 39 -6.20 -0.44 -5.55
CA GLU A 39 -4.92 -0.74 -6.18
C GLU A 39 -5.14 -1.71 -7.35
N VAL A 40 -4.77 -1.30 -8.56
CA VAL A 40 -5.00 -2.07 -9.80
C VAL A 40 -3.71 -2.53 -10.47
N ALA A 41 -2.58 -1.92 -10.14
CA ALA A 41 -1.27 -2.36 -10.60
C ALA A 41 -0.16 -1.93 -9.63
N PHE A 42 0.89 -2.73 -9.56
CA PHE A 42 2.05 -2.46 -8.74
C PHE A 42 3.32 -3.02 -9.39
N VAL A 43 4.40 -2.23 -9.38
CA VAL A 43 5.74 -2.69 -9.75
C VAL A 43 6.79 -2.14 -8.79
N ARG A 44 7.83 -2.92 -8.52
CA ARG A 44 8.99 -2.51 -7.73
C ARG A 44 10.28 -3.02 -8.33
N ASN A 45 11.38 -2.32 -8.07
CA ASN A 45 12.70 -2.78 -8.49
C ASN A 45 13.15 -4.01 -7.69
N GLU A 46 14.05 -4.78 -8.30
CA GLU A 46 14.79 -5.82 -7.59
C GLU A 46 15.75 -5.19 -6.58
N GLN A 47 15.79 -5.77 -5.37
CA GLN A 47 16.51 -5.22 -4.24
C GLN A 47 17.99 -5.61 -4.29
N ASN A 48 18.74 -5.00 -5.22
CA ASN A 48 20.12 -5.41 -5.49
C ASN A 48 21.19 -4.47 -4.89
N LYS A 49 21.16 -3.13 -5.05
CA LYS A 49 22.14 -2.18 -4.42
C LYS A 49 21.68 -0.71 -4.34
N GLY A 50 20.43 -0.43 -3.98
CA GLY A 50 19.91 0.94 -3.86
C GLY A 50 18.61 1.02 -3.07
N GLY A 51 18.06 2.23 -2.93
CA GLY A 51 16.74 2.43 -2.36
C GLY A 51 15.65 1.71 -3.17
N ILE A 52 14.56 1.35 -2.51
CA ILE A 52 13.46 0.62 -3.14
C ILE A 52 12.60 1.62 -3.94
N VAL A 53 12.39 1.36 -5.23
CA VAL A 53 11.44 2.11 -6.05
C VAL A 53 10.15 1.30 -6.11
N ARG A 54 9.03 1.94 -5.76
CA ARG A 54 7.69 1.38 -5.79
C ARG A 54 6.81 2.28 -6.65
N VAL A 55 6.08 1.68 -7.57
CA VAL A 55 5.14 2.39 -8.43
C VAL A 55 3.80 1.70 -8.35
N TYR A 56 2.77 2.46 -7.99
CA TYR A 56 1.40 1.98 -7.82
C TYR A 56 0.47 2.71 -8.79
N ALA A 57 -0.53 1.97 -9.28
CA ALA A 57 -1.71 2.51 -9.93
C ALA A 57 -2.91 2.24 -9.03
N VAL A 58 -3.63 3.31 -8.69
CA VAL A 58 -4.80 3.27 -7.83
C VAL A 58 -5.97 3.91 -8.59
N THR A 59 -7.10 3.24 -8.66
CA THR A 59 -8.33 3.83 -9.22
C THR A 59 -9.12 4.53 -8.13
N VAL A 60 -9.93 5.51 -8.52
CA VAL A 60 -10.76 6.34 -7.64
C VAL A 60 -12.18 6.39 -8.20
N GLY A 61 -13.16 5.94 -7.41
CA GLY A 61 -14.58 5.97 -7.80
C GLY A 61 -15.32 7.26 -7.44
N ASP A 62 -15.03 7.88 -6.29
CA ASP A 62 -15.65 9.14 -5.83
C ASP A 62 -14.59 10.23 -5.65
N GLN A 63 -14.27 10.92 -6.74
CA GLN A 63 -13.23 11.96 -6.76
C GLN A 63 -13.54 13.16 -5.85
N ALA A 64 -14.81 13.45 -5.59
CA ALA A 64 -15.23 14.60 -4.78
C ALA A 64 -14.97 14.37 -3.28
N LYS A 65 -14.98 13.11 -2.83
CA LYS A 65 -14.66 12.72 -1.45
C LYS A 65 -13.25 12.14 -1.29
N ALA A 66 -12.52 11.94 -2.39
CA ALA A 66 -11.24 11.27 -2.40
C ALA A 66 -10.17 11.96 -1.53
N GLN A 67 -9.66 11.21 -0.55
CA GLN A 67 -8.57 11.65 0.34
C GLN A 67 -7.20 11.17 -0.17
N TYR A 68 -6.75 11.73 -1.30
CA TYR A 68 -5.54 11.27 -2.01
C TYR A 68 -4.27 11.22 -1.16
N GLU A 69 -4.02 12.24 -0.33
CA GLU A 69 -2.81 12.27 0.51
C GLU A 69 -2.86 11.21 1.61
N GLN A 70 -4.02 11.05 2.26
CA GLN A 70 -4.20 10.02 3.28
C GLN A 70 -4.08 8.62 2.69
N CYS A 71 -4.62 8.41 1.49
CA CYS A 71 -4.44 7.17 0.74
C CYS A 71 -2.96 6.92 0.44
N ALA A 72 -2.23 7.93 -0.01
CA ALA A 72 -0.80 7.83 -0.28
C ALA A 72 0.04 7.53 0.98
N ASP A 73 -0.40 8.00 2.15
CA ASP A 73 0.27 7.78 3.44
C ASP A 73 0.12 6.34 3.97
N LEU A 74 -0.83 5.57 3.43
CA LEU A 74 -0.99 4.14 3.75
C LEU A 74 0.00 3.24 2.98
N PHE A 75 0.68 3.75 1.96
CA PHE A 75 1.65 2.96 1.21
C PHE A 75 3.01 2.87 1.93
N PRO A 76 3.78 1.78 1.72
CA PRO A 76 5.09 1.63 2.35
C PRO A 76 6.09 2.72 1.94
N THR A 77 6.63 3.44 2.92
CA THR A 77 7.66 4.48 2.76
C THR A 77 8.75 4.40 3.84
N ASN A 78 8.89 3.25 4.51
CA ASN A 78 9.75 3.11 5.69
C ASN A 78 11.23 2.82 5.36
N ASP A 79 11.55 2.41 4.13
CA ASP A 79 12.93 2.08 3.77
C ASP A 79 13.71 3.34 3.37
N TYR A 80 14.85 3.57 4.02
CA TYR A 80 15.73 4.70 3.70
C TYR A 80 16.11 4.72 2.21
N GLY A 81 15.97 5.89 1.59
CA GLY A 81 16.25 6.09 0.17
C GLY A 81 15.22 5.46 -0.77
N SER A 82 14.14 4.87 -0.25
CA SER A 82 13.03 4.41 -1.09
C SER A 82 12.24 5.57 -1.68
N VAL A 83 11.61 5.29 -2.80
CA VAL A 83 10.69 6.18 -3.50
C VAL A 83 9.42 5.40 -3.75
N THR A 84 8.30 5.94 -3.28
CA THR A 84 6.97 5.41 -3.56
C THR A 84 6.20 6.42 -4.39
N LYS A 85 5.82 6.04 -5.61
CA LYS A 85 5.10 6.86 -6.58
C LYS A 85 3.74 6.23 -6.81
N ILE A 86 2.68 7.00 -6.57
CA ILE A 86 1.29 6.54 -6.69
C ILE A 86 0.61 7.39 -7.75
N TYR A 87 0.09 6.73 -8.77
CA TYR A 87 -0.75 7.32 -9.80
C TYR A 87 -2.21 7.01 -9.51
N PHE A 88 -3.02 8.06 -9.43
CA PHE A 88 -4.46 7.94 -9.26
C PHE A 88 -5.15 8.07 -10.61
N PHE A 89 -6.05 7.14 -10.91
CA PHE A 89 -6.82 7.09 -12.15
C PHE A 89 -8.31 7.11 -11.87
N ASP A 90 -9.10 7.64 -12.80
CA ASP A 90 -10.56 7.56 -12.72
C ASP A 90 -11.01 6.11 -12.97
N LYS A 91 -11.79 5.54 -12.05
CA LYS A 91 -12.33 4.18 -12.17
C LYS A 91 -13.32 4.06 -13.35
N GLY A 92 -13.92 5.17 -13.79
CA GLY A 92 -14.82 5.24 -14.93
C GLY A 92 -14.11 5.39 -16.30
N MET A 93 -12.79 5.56 -16.31
CA MET A 93 -11.98 5.74 -17.53
C MET A 93 -10.99 4.58 -17.70
N PRO A 94 -10.37 4.42 -18.90
CA PRO A 94 -9.29 3.46 -19.06
C PRO A 94 -8.12 3.76 -18.10
N TYR A 95 -7.66 2.75 -17.38
CA TYR A 95 -6.52 2.81 -16.47
C TYR A 95 -5.54 1.66 -16.73
N PRO A 96 -4.24 1.83 -16.41
CA PRO A 96 -3.25 0.78 -16.57
C PRO A 96 -3.45 -0.33 -15.52
N THR A 97 -3.38 -1.58 -15.96
CA THR A 97 -3.31 -2.78 -15.09
C THR A 97 -1.89 -3.35 -15.00
N GLU A 98 -0.94 -2.75 -15.73
CA GLU A 98 0.48 -3.10 -15.71
C GLU A 98 1.29 -1.81 -15.69
N LEU A 99 2.45 -1.86 -15.02
CA LEU A 99 3.36 -0.72 -14.84
C LEU A 99 4.80 -1.12 -15.14
N THR A 100 5.60 -0.14 -15.55
CA THR A 100 7.05 -0.28 -15.76
C THR A 100 7.84 0.52 -14.73
N LEU A 101 9.08 0.10 -14.47
CA LEU A 101 9.99 0.86 -13.60
C LEU A 101 10.51 2.13 -14.25
N ASP A 102 10.66 2.13 -15.57
CA ASP A 102 11.12 3.28 -16.33
C ASP A 102 9.98 4.27 -16.56
N GLU A 103 10.30 5.56 -16.46
CA GLU A 103 9.37 6.63 -16.80
C GLU A 103 8.95 6.54 -18.29
N PRO A 104 7.67 6.77 -18.63
CA PRO A 104 6.62 7.33 -17.78
C PRO A 104 5.84 6.32 -16.90
N HIS A 105 6.30 5.08 -16.75
CA HIS A 105 5.73 3.97 -15.97
C HIS A 105 4.46 3.32 -16.54
N PHE A 106 3.78 3.96 -17.48
CA PHE A 106 2.64 3.42 -18.21
C PHE A 106 2.47 4.18 -19.53
N ASP A 107 1.63 3.66 -20.43
CA ASP A 107 1.34 4.32 -21.71
C ASP A 107 0.52 5.61 -21.51
N ILE A 108 1.20 6.76 -21.56
CA ILE A 108 0.59 8.10 -21.42
C ILE A 108 -0.26 8.53 -22.62
N GLN A 109 -0.19 7.83 -23.75
CA GLN A 109 -1.09 8.09 -24.89
C GLN A 109 -2.45 7.42 -24.67
N LYS A 110 -2.46 6.32 -23.90
CA LYS A 110 -3.67 5.54 -23.62
C LYS A 110 -4.34 5.90 -22.31
N TYR A 111 -3.57 6.28 -21.28
CA TYR A 111 -4.06 6.51 -19.93
C TYR A 111 -3.69 7.90 -19.41
N SER A 112 -4.56 8.47 -18.58
CA SER A 112 -4.34 9.78 -17.96
C SER A 112 -4.55 9.69 -16.45
N ALA A 113 -3.52 10.07 -15.68
CA ALA A 113 -3.61 10.10 -14.23
C ALA A 113 -4.31 11.39 -13.76
N LEU A 114 -5.29 11.25 -12.87
CA LEU A 114 -5.97 12.35 -12.17
C LEU A 114 -5.02 13.09 -11.23
N ARG A 115 -4.19 12.33 -10.52
CA ARG A 115 -3.24 12.86 -9.54
C ARG A 115 -2.03 11.95 -9.43
N ILE A 116 -0.89 12.55 -9.13
CA ILE A 116 0.36 11.84 -8.89
C ILE A 116 0.85 12.25 -7.51
N VAL A 117 1.10 11.29 -6.64
CA VAL A 117 1.66 11.53 -5.32
C VAL A 117 2.97 10.76 -5.19
N LYS A 118 3.99 11.41 -4.64
CA LYS A 118 5.31 10.83 -4.43
C LYS A 118 5.70 10.96 -2.97
N ARG A 119 6.21 9.88 -2.39
CA ARG A 119 6.76 9.80 -1.04
C ARG A 119 8.20 9.30 -1.10
N TYR A 120 9.02 9.77 -0.18
CA TYR A 120 10.41 9.36 -0.04
C TYR A 120 10.58 8.73 1.34
N GLY A 121 11.33 7.64 1.40
CA GLY A 121 11.62 7.02 2.67
C GLY A 121 12.53 7.91 3.53
N SER A 122 12.07 8.20 4.74
CA SER A 122 12.83 8.95 5.73
C SER A 122 13.89 8.07 6.40
N LYS A 123 14.86 8.72 7.05
CA LYS A 123 15.78 8.04 7.98
C LYS A 123 15.08 7.66 9.27
#